data_AF-A0A5E6TNV1-F1
#
_entry.id   AF-A0A5E6TNV1-F1
#
_cell.length_a   1.000
_cell.length_b   1.000
_cell.length_c   1.000
_cell.angle_alpha   90.00
_cell.angle_beta   90.00
_cell.angle_gamma   90.00
#
_symmetry.space_group_name_H-M   'P 1'
#
loop_
_entity.id
_entity.type
_entity.pdbx_description
1 polymer ?
#
loop_
_entity_poly.entity_id
_entity_poly.type
_entity_poly.pdbx_seq_one_letter_code
_entity_poly.pdbx_strand_id
1 'polypeptide(L)'
;MARSLRSPGRPTLRLRLGGWLLLAGLVLTVCNGVRADWDFAQILQTVEKRYGPLGPARGRIEAWSQMLQSARGAPEREQLNAVNRFFDQQLNFQDDTRIWQQTDYWATPVEALIKGAADCEDYALAKYFSLRRLGIPSEKLRITYVKALSQNQAHMVLTFYSTPTSEPLVLDNLIGDIRPASQRKDLLPVYAFNAEGLYLPGKNGGQRSSDSKKLSRWQDVLKKMQAEGFDIGDG
;
A
#
# COMPACT_ATOMS: atom_id res chain seq x y z
N MET A 1 48.88 68.80 -36.22
CA MET A 1 49.66 69.42 -35.13
C MET A 1 48.71 69.92 -34.07
N ALA A 2 48.93 69.51 -32.80
CA ALA A 2 48.49 70.13 -31.53
C ALA A 2 46.97 70.39 -31.32
N ARG A 3 46.32 70.15 -30.18
CA ARG A 3 46.76 69.86 -28.80
C ARG A 3 45.52 69.36 -28.02
N SER A 4 45.77 68.47 -27.05
CA SER A 4 44.83 68.04 -26.00
C SER A 4 44.66 69.11 -24.92
N LEU A 5 43.47 69.18 -24.28
CA LEU A 5 43.22 69.06 -22.82
C LEU A 5 41.97 69.86 -22.38
N ARG A 6 40.97 69.19 -21.77
CA ARG A 6 40.56 69.36 -20.36
C ARG A 6 39.34 68.50 -19.97
N SER A 7 39.37 68.06 -18.72
CA SER A 7 38.51 67.12 -17.98
C SER A 7 37.13 67.71 -17.59
N PRO A 8 36.12 66.87 -17.24
CA PRO A 8 34.74 67.30 -16.99
C PRO A 8 34.43 67.58 -15.51
N GLY A 9 33.51 68.51 -15.25
CA GLY A 9 32.89 68.74 -13.94
C GLY A 9 31.41 68.34 -13.96
N ARG A 10 30.99 67.46 -13.04
CA ARG A 10 29.59 67.06 -12.80
C ARG A 10 28.83 68.15 -12.03
N PRO A 11 27.49 68.13 -12.05
CA PRO A 11 26.84 67.80 -10.78
C PRO A 11 25.60 66.89 -10.87
N THR A 12 25.56 65.98 -9.89
CA THR A 12 24.43 65.49 -9.06
C THR A 12 23.08 65.09 -9.66
N LEU A 13 22.90 63.76 -9.72
CA LEU A 13 21.91 62.96 -8.97
C LEU A 13 20.49 63.56 -8.78
N ARG A 14 19.51 63.01 -9.50
CA ARG A 14 18.19 62.74 -8.93
C ARG A 14 17.76 61.30 -9.25
N LEU A 15 17.73 60.49 -8.20
CA LEU A 15 17.08 59.20 -8.12
C LEU A 15 15.63 59.31 -8.61
N ARG A 16 15.25 58.43 -9.55
CA ARG A 16 13.88 57.90 -9.62
C ARG A 16 13.98 56.38 -9.71
N LEU A 17 14.14 55.74 -8.54
CA LEU A 17 13.78 54.34 -8.35
C LEU A 17 12.25 54.29 -8.28
N GLY A 18 11.62 53.66 -9.26
CA GLY A 18 10.18 53.45 -9.24
C GLY A 18 9.73 52.54 -10.37
N GLY A 19 9.50 51.27 -10.04
CA GLY A 19 8.54 50.43 -10.77
C GLY A 19 9.10 49.42 -11.76
N TRP A 20 9.94 48.48 -11.33
CA TRP A 20 10.22 47.24 -12.10
C TRP A 20 10.35 46.01 -11.20
N LEU A 21 9.37 45.78 -10.31
CA LEU A 21 9.31 44.54 -9.52
C LEU A 21 7.86 44.10 -9.28
N LEU A 22 7.15 43.70 -10.34
CA LEU A 22 5.94 42.86 -10.22
C LEU A 22 5.78 41.93 -11.44
N LEU A 23 6.81 41.11 -11.70
CA LEU A 23 6.72 39.92 -12.56
C LEU A 23 7.48 38.77 -11.88
N ALA A 24 7.02 38.41 -10.69
CA ALA A 24 7.39 37.15 -10.02
C ALA A 24 6.09 36.50 -9.50
N GLY A 25 5.14 36.31 -10.41
CA GLY A 25 3.88 35.63 -10.14
C GLY A 25 4.01 34.13 -10.31
N LEU A 26 4.43 33.47 -9.23
CA LEU A 26 3.94 32.17 -8.78
C LEU A 26 3.75 31.08 -9.85
N VAL A 27 4.84 30.38 -10.20
CA VAL A 27 4.73 29.00 -10.70
C VAL A 27 4.41 28.13 -9.47
N LEU A 28 3.11 27.92 -9.21
CA LEU A 28 2.65 26.84 -8.35
C LEU A 28 2.95 25.52 -9.07
N THR A 29 4.19 25.04 -8.95
CA THR A 29 4.50 23.66 -9.27
C THR A 29 3.79 22.81 -8.22
N VAL A 30 2.59 22.34 -8.54
CA VAL A 30 1.96 21.23 -7.82
C VAL A 30 2.85 20.02 -8.09
N CYS A 31 3.85 19.83 -7.25
CA CYS A 31 4.55 18.55 -7.15
C CYS A 31 3.55 17.57 -6.54
N ASN A 32 2.65 17.03 -7.38
CA ASN A 32 2.07 15.73 -7.08
C ASN A 32 3.26 14.80 -6.91
N GLY A 33 3.51 14.36 -5.68
CA GLY A 33 4.59 13.43 -5.38
C GLY A 33 4.40 12.20 -6.26
N VAL A 34 5.23 12.08 -7.30
CA VAL A 34 5.31 10.88 -8.11
C VAL A 34 5.90 9.83 -7.18
N ARG A 35 5.03 9.04 -6.52
CA ARG A 35 5.49 7.82 -5.85
C ARG A 35 6.19 7.00 -6.91
N ALA A 36 7.43 6.58 -6.64
CA ALA A 36 8.16 5.71 -7.54
C ALA A 36 7.28 4.50 -7.89
N ASP A 37 7.24 4.15 -9.17
CA ASP A 37 6.55 2.94 -9.58
C ASP A 37 7.33 1.73 -9.10
N TRP A 38 6.64 0.63 -8.80
CA TRP A 38 7.33 -0.62 -8.51
C TRP A 38 7.94 -1.14 -9.81
N ASP A 39 9.27 -1.14 -9.88
CA ASP A 39 9.99 -1.72 -11.02
C ASP A 39 10.00 -3.25 -10.89
N PHE A 40 8.99 -3.89 -11.47
CA PHE A 40 8.83 -5.33 -11.43
C PHE A 40 9.98 -6.09 -12.10
N ALA A 41 10.68 -5.50 -13.07
CA ALA A 41 11.85 -6.13 -13.67
C ALA A 41 13.00 -6.20 -12.65
N GLN A 42 13.24 -5.12 -11.91
CA GLN A 42 14.24 -5.08 -10.85
C GLN A 42 13.84 -5.93 -9.64
N ILE A 43 12.56 -5.92 -9.27
CA ILE A 43 12.02 -6.76 -8.18
C ILE A 43 12.23 -8.23 -8.52
N LEU A 44 11.85 -8.69 -9.72
CA LEU A 44 12.04 -10.09 -10.13
C LEU A 44 13.51 -10.53 -10.03
N GLN A 45 14.46 -9.69 -10.45
CA GLN A 45 15.89 -9.97 -10.29
C GLN A 45 16.31 -10.08 -8.82
N THR A 46 15.82 -9.15 -7.98
CA THR A 46 16.13 -9.10 -6.54
C THR A 46 15.58 -10.33 -5.81
N VAL A 47 14.33 -10.67 -6.12
CA VAL A 47 13.60 -11.80 -5.58
C VAL A 47 14.25 -13.12 -6.01
N GLU A 48 14.62 -13.29 -7.28
CA GLU A 48 15.31 -14.50 -7.75
C GLU A 48 16.69 -14.67 -7.11
N LYS A 49 17.43 -13.57 -6.90
CA LYS A 49 18.69 -13.59 -6.16
C LYS A 49 18.49 -14.00 -4.69
N ARG A 50 17.37 -13.61 -4.09
CA ARG A 50 17.07 -13.81 -2.66
C ARG A 50 16.50 -15.19 -2.35
N TYR A 51 15.57 -15.66 -3.18
CA TYR A 51 14.79 -16.88 -2.94
C TYR A 51 15.20 -18.04 -3.87
N GLY A 52 16.10 -17.80 -4.81
CA GLY A 52 16.53 -18.77 -5.82
C GLY A 52 15.64 -18.76 -7.07
N PRO A 53 15.86 -19.72 -8.00
CA PRO A 53 15.12 -19.78 -9.26
C PRO A 53 13.61 -19.82 -9.03
N LEU A 54 12.89 -18.89 -9.67
CA LEU A 54 11.46 -18.69 -9.39
C LEU A 54 10.56 -19.73 -10.06
N GLY A 55 11.02 -20.35 -11.14
CA GLY A 55 10.22 -21.33 -11.90
C GLY A 55 8.83 -20.78 -12.24
N PRO A 56 7.73 -21.51 -11.92
CA PRO A 56 6.36 -21.05 -12.19
C PRO A 56 5.97 -19.75 -11.45
N ALA A 57 6.65 -19.39 -10.36
CA ALA A 57 6.33 -18.20 -9.58
C ALA A 57 6.57 -16.90 -10.35
N ARG A 58 7.54 -16.89 -11.27
CA ARG A 58 7.83 -15.72 -12.12
C ARG A 58 6.56 -15.26 -12.85
N GLY A 59 5.83 -16.20 -13.47
CA GLY A 59 4.58 -15.90 -14.17
C GLY A 59 3.48 -15.34 -13.25
N ARG A 60 3.41 -15.79 -12.00
CA ARG A 60 2.45 -15.26 -11.02
C ARG A 60 2.77 -13.83 -10.59
N ILE A 61 4.06 -13.52 -10.40
CA ILE A 61 4.53 -12.16 -10.07
C ILE A 61 4.35 -11.21 -11.26
N GLU A 62 4.62 -11.67 -12.48
CA GLU A 62 4.35 -10.90 -13.71
C GLU A 62 2.84 -10.66 -13.90
N ALA A 63 1.99 -11.67 -13.67
CA ALA A 63 0.54 -11.52 -13.70
C ALA A 63 0.03 -10.55 -12.63
N TRP A 64 0.66 -10.53 -11.45
CA TRP A 64 0.36 -9.55 -10.41
C TRP A 64 0.67 -8.12 -10.89
N SER A 65 1.84 -7.91 -11.51
CA SER A 65 2.20 -6.63 -12.13
C SER A 65 1.17 -6.20 -13.18
N GLN A 66 0.77 -7.10 -14.07
CA GLN A 66 -0.22 -6.83 -15.11
C GLN A 66 -1.59 -6.47 -14.53
N MET A 67 -2.04 -7.19 -13.49
CA MET A 67 -3.28 -6.88 -12.79
C MET A 67 -3.23 -5.47 -12.19
N LEU A 68 -2.14 -5.11 -11.51
CA LEU A 68 -1.97 -3.75 -10.95
C LEU A 68 -1.96 -2.67 -12.03
N GLN A 69 -1.32 -2.93 -13.17
CA GLN A 69 -1.31 -1.99 -14.30
C GLN A 69 -2.73 -1.82 -14.89
N SER A 70 -3.47 -2.92 -15.06
CA SER A 70 -4.82 -2.91 -15.64
C SER A 70 -5.87 -2.23 -14.75
N ALA A 71 -5.73 -2.36 -13.43
CA ALA A 71 -6.66 -1.78 -12.46
C ALA A 71 -6.32 -0.32 -12.10
N ARG A 72 -5.17 0.21 -12.54
CA ARG A 72 -4.72 1.57 -12.22
C ARG A 72 -5.71 2.59 -12.81
N GLY A 73 -6.21 3.47 -11.94
CA GLY A 73 -7.17 4.51 -12.34
C GLY A 73 -8.62 4.02 -12.51
N ALA A 74 -8.89 2.72 -12.36
CA ALA A 74 -10.26 2.20 -12.32
C ALA A 74 -11.01 2.68 -11.06
N PRO A 75 -12.35 2.68 -11.06
CA PRO A 75 -13.15 2.96 -9.86
C PRO A 75 -12.75 2.06 -8.68
N GLU A 76 -12.80 2.57 -7.44
CA GLU A 76 -12.37 1.82 -6.23
C GLU A 76 -13.03 0.43 -6.16
N ARG A 77 -14.33 0.32 -6.48
CA ARG A 77 -15.05 -0.97 -6.47
C ARG A 77 -14.45 -2.00 -7.44
N GLU A 78 -14.00 -1.56 -8.61
CA GLU A 78 -13.36 -2.41 -9.62
C GLU A 78 -11.97 -2.82 -9.19
N GLN A 79 -11.19 -1.90 -8.60
CA GLN A 79 -9.89 -2.21 -8.00
C GLN A 79 -10.00 -3.27 -6.90
N LEU A 80 -10.95 -3.11 -5.98
CA LEU A 80 -11.24 -4.09 -4.92
C LEU A 80 -11.55 -5.47 -5.51
N ASN A 81 -12.41 -5.54 -6.53
CA ASN A 81 -12.77 -6.79 -7.19
C ASN A 81 -11.59 -7.43 -7.94
N ALA A 82 -10.78 -6.64 -8.65
CA ALA A 82 -9.62 -7.12 -9.39
C ALA A 82 -8.60 -7.74 -8.43
N VAL A 83 -8.27 -7.03 -7.34
CA VAL A 83 -7.31 -7.51 -6.34
C VAL A 83 -7.84 -8.74 -5.59
N ASN A 84 -9.11 -8.73 -5.14
CA ASN A 84 -9.67 -9.85 -4.39
C ASN A 84 -9.63 -11.14 -5.21
N ARG A 85 -10.19 -11.08 -6.43
CA ARG A 85 -10.24 -12.21 -7.36
C ARG A 85 -8.86 -12.70 -7.77
N PHE A 86 -7.91 -11.79 -7.97
CA PHE A 86 -6.55 -12.18 -8.37
C PHE A 86 -5.92 -13.11 -7.34
N PHE A 87 -5.88 -12.70 -6.06
CA PHE A 87 -5.24 -13.55 -5.04
C PHE A 87 -6.02 -14.81 -4.75
N ASP A 88 -7.36 -14.76 -4.76
CA ASP A 88 -8.21 -15.95 -4.61
C ASP A 88 -7.98 -17.00 -5.72
N GLN A 89 -7.49 -16.58 -6.90
CA GLN A 89 -7.16 -17.47 -8.01
C GLN A 89 -5.70 -17.93 -8.03
N GLN A 90 -4.77 -17.09 -7.56
CA GLN A 90 -3.33 -17.37 -7.62
C GLN A 90 -2.82 -18.20 -6.45
N LEU A 91 -3.53 -18.19 -5.32
CA LEU A 91 -3.09 -18.79 -4.08
C LEU A 91 -4.01 -19.95 -3.69
N ASN A 92 -3.43 -20.97 -3.07
CA ASN A 92 -4.16 -22.05 -2.43
C ASN A 92 -4.11 -21.86 -0.90
N PHE A 93 -5.25 -21.94 -0.24
CA PHE A 93 -5.28 -21.85 1.23
C PHE A 93 -4.57 -23.05 1.88
N GLN A 94 -3.54 -22.78 2.68
CA GLN A 94 -2.81 -23.78 3.47
C GLN A 94 -2.24 -23.13 4.73
N ASP A 95 -2.19 -23.84 5.86
CA ASP A 95 -1.63 -23.30 7.11
C ASP A 95 -0.10 -23.09 7.02
N ASP A 96 0.41 -22.11 7.75
CA ASP A 96 1.84 -21.79 7.82
C ASP A 96 2.75 -22.97 8.17
N THR A 97 2.28 -23.85 9.05
CA THR A 97 3.06 -25.03 9.46
C THR A 97 3.37 -25.93 8.27
N ARG A 98 2.53 -25.90 7.23
CA ARG A 98 2.76 -26.60 5.97
C ARG A 98 3.61 -25.79 5.00
N ILE A 99 3.34 -24.49 4.84
CA ILE A 99 4.01 -23.63 3.84
C ILE A 99 5.44 -23.27 4.27
N TRP A 100 5.58 -22.85 5.52
CA TRP A 100 6.75 -22.18 6.12
C TRP A 100 7.45 -23.00 7.19
N GLN A 101 6.87 -24.13 7.62
CA GLN A 101 7.36 -24.94 8.75
C GLN A 101 7.48 -24.14 10.05
N GLN A 102 6.64 -23.11 10.17
CA GLN A 102 6.57 -22.17 11.29
C GLN A 102 5.11 -21.89 11.60
N THR A 103 4.82 -21.36 12.77
CA THR A 103 3.47 -20.94 13.15
C THR A 103 3.36 -19.42 13.04
N ASP A 104 2.31 -18.91 12.39
CA ASP A 104 1.96 -17.47 12.36
C ASP A 104 3.10 -16.64 11.75
N TYR A 105 3.51 -17.07 10.55
CA TYR A 105 4.51 -16.47 9.66
C TYR A 105 3.79 -15.59 8.64
N TRP A 106 3.96 -14.27 8.76
CA TRP A 106 3.33 -13.34 7.82
C TRP A 106 4.18 -13.19 6.57
N ALA A 107 3.70 -13.70 5.45
CA ALA A 107 4.38 -13.62 4.16
C ALA A 107 4.22 -12.24 3.50
N THR A 108 5.23 -11.84 2.73
CA THR A 108 5.05 -10.75 1.76
C THR A 108 4.16 -11.21 0.60
N PRO A 109 3.59 -10.29 -0.21
CA PRO A 109 2.85 -10.67 -1.41
C PRO A 109 3.70 -11.54 -2.36
N VAL A 110 5.01 -11.26 -2.46
CA VAL A 110 5.92 -12.04 -3.30
C VAL A 110 6.17 -13.43 -2.73
N GLU A 111 6.38 -13.54 -1.42
CA GLU A 111 6.56 -14.84 -0.75
C GLU A 111 5.34 -15.75 -0.95
N ALA A 112 4.13 -15.22 -0.77
CA ALA A 112 2.89 -15.95 -1.05
C ALA A 112 2.80 -16.38 -2.53
N LEU A 113 3.13 -15.48 -3.48
CA LEU A 113 3.14 -15.82 -4.91
C LEU A 113 4.25 -16.81 -5.28
N ILE A 114 5.40 -16.82 -4.60
CA ILE A 114 6.44 -17.83 -4.76
C ILE A 114 5.91 -19.20 -4.38
N LYS A 115 5.28 -19.29 -3.21
CA LYS A 115 4.69 -20.54 -2.73
C LYS A 115 3.45 -20.96 -3.52
N GLY A 116 2.71 -20.01 -4.11
CA GLY A 116 1.39 -20.27 -4.68
C GLY A 116 0.39 -20.73 -3.62
N ALA A 117 0.64 -20.36 -2.36
CA ALA A 117 -0.10 -20.76 -1.18
C ALA A 117 0.05 -19.69 -0.10
N ALA A 118 -0.97 -19.59 0.75
CA ALA A 118 -1.11 -18.58 1.78
C ALA A 118 -2.14 -19.04 2.81
N ASP A 119 -2.04 -18.59 4.05
CA ASP A 119 -3.13 -18.64 5.01
C ASP A 119 -3.86 -17.27 5.08
N CYS A 120 -4.74 -17.07 6.07
CA CYS A 120 -5.70 -15.97 6.04
C CYS A 120 -5.07 -14.56 6.09
N GLU A 121 -4.02 -14.36 6.88
CA GLU A 121 -3.30 -13.09 6.95
C GLU A 121 -2.55 -12.78 5.66
N ASP A 122 -1.98 -13.79 5.02
CA ASP A 122 -1.19 -13.65 3.81
C ASP A 122 -2.08 -13.13 2.67
N TYR A 123 -3.32 -13.64 2.55
CA TYR A 123 -4.31 -13.06 1.63
C TYR A 123 -4.63 -11.61 1.97
N ALA A 124 -4.86 -11.29 3.25
CA ALA A 124 -5.22 -9.94 3.67
C ALA A 124 -4.09 -8.93 3.41
N LEU A 125 -2.84 -9.31 3.69
CA LEU A 125 -1.63 -8.52 3.44
C LEU A 125 -1.41 -8.31 1.94
N ALA A 126 -1.49 -9.37 1.14
CA ALA A 126 -1.32 -9.29 -0.31
C ALA A 126 -2.36 -8.37 -0.97
N LYS A 127 -3.62 -8.47 -0.53
CA LYS A 127 -4.71 -7.58 -0.97
C LYS A 127 -4.46 -6.14 -0.48
N TYR A 128 -4.01 -5.93 0.76
CA TYR A 128 -3.73 -4.62 1.33
C TYR A 128 -2.68 -3.87 0.50
N PHE A 129 -1.48 -4.44 0.35
CA PHE A 129 -0.38 -3.75 -0.37
C PHE A 129 -0.70 -3.50 -1.84
N SER A 130 -1.45 -4.40 -2.47
CA SER A 130 -1.92 -4.20 -3.85
C SER A 130 -2.86 -3.01 -3.98
N LEU A 131 -3.83 -2.87 -3.08
CA LEU A 131 -4.77 -1.75 -3.10
C LEU A 131 -4.10 -0.42 -2.72
N ARG A 132 -3.14 -0.46 -1.78
CA ARG A 132 -2.27 0.69 -1.50
C ARG A 132 -1.50 1.14 -2.72
N ARG A 133 -0.95 0.19 -3.48
CA ARG A 133 -0.25 0.47 -4.73
C ARG A 133 -1.16 1.05 -5.82
N LEU A 134 -2.44 0.66 -5.83
CA LEU A 134 -3.46 1.23 -6.72
C LEU A 134 -3.95 2.63 -6.29
N GLY A 135 -3.45 3.15 -5.17
CA GLY A 135 -3.73 4.49 -4.68
C GLY A 135 -4.88 4.57 -3.68
N ILE A 136 -5.43 3.42 -3.22
CA ILE A 136 -6.42 3.44 -2.14
C ILE A 136 -5.74 3.91 -0.85
N PRO A 137 -6.25 4.96 -0.19
CA PRO A 137 -5.67 5.46 1.06
C PRO A 137 -5.69 4.41 2.18
N SER A 138 -4.66 4.40 3.04
CA SER A 138 -4.49 3.39 4.10
C SER A 138 -5.55 3.54 5.17
N GLU A 139 -6.05 4.76 5.42
CA GLU A 139 -7.17 5.01 6.35
C GLU A 139 -8.48 4.33 5.93
N LYS A 140 -8.62 3.97 4.64
CA LYS A 140 -9.76 3.21 4.12
C LYS A 140 -9.58 1.69 4.26
N LEU A 141 -8.37 1.21 4.53
CA LEU A 141 -8.05 -0.21 4.54
C LEU A 141 -7.66 -0.66 5.94
N ARG A 142 -8.27 -1.74 6.43
CA ARG A 142 -7.92 -2.33 7.72
C ARG A 142 -7.87 -3.84 7.62
N ILE A 143 -6.77 -4.42 8.07
CA ILE A 143 -6.63 -5.85 8.30
C ILE A 143 -7.41 -6.16 9.58
N THR A 144 -8.44 -6.99 9.46
CA THR A 144 -9.40 -7.24 10.53
C THR A 144 -9.33 -8.68 10.98
N TYR A 145 -9.04 -8.87 12.25
CA TYR A 145 -9.10 -10.16 12.91
C TYR A 145 -10.54 -10.43 13.35
N VAL A 146 -11.03 -11.60 12.98
CA VAL A 146 -12.40 -12.04 13.22
C VAL A 146 -12.39 -13.46 13.78
N LYS A 147 -13.49 -13.86 14.41
CA LYS A 147 -13.81 -15.27 14.62
C LYS A 147 -14.71 -15.71 13.45
N ALA A 148 -14.22 -16.66 12.66
CA ALA A 148 -15.04 -17.34 11.65
C ALA A 148 -15.91 -18.39 12.38
N LEU A 149 -17.21 -18.10 12.49
CA LEU A 149 -18.16 -18.87 13.31
C LEU A 149 -18.43 -20.25 12.71
N SER A 150 -18.49 -20.36 11.38
CA SER A 150 -18.74 -21.63 10.69
C SER A 150 -17.61 -22.64 10.88
N GLN A 151 -16.36 -22.17 10.89
CA GLN A 151 -15.17 -22.99 11.15
C GLN A 151 -14.79 -23.04 12.65
N ASN A 152 -15.42 -22.19 13.47
CA ASN A 152 -15.13 -21.98 14.88
C ASN A 152 -13.64 -21.71 15.16
N GLN A 153 -13.00 -20.88 14.33
CA GLN A 153 -11.58 -20.56 14.43
C GLN A 153 -11.31 -19.06 14.27
N ALA A 154 -10.08 -18.66 14.63
CA ALA A 154 -9.54 -17.37 14.29
C ALA A 154 -9.39 -17.24 12.77
N HIS A 155 -9.65 -16.04 12.24
CA HIS A 155 -9.52 -15.73 10.82
C HIS A 155 -9.12 -14.27 10.62
N MET A 156 -8.54 -13.96 9.47
CA MET A 156 -8.15 -12.61 9.10
C MET A 156 -8.68 -12.24 7.73
N VAL A 157 -9.22 -11.04 7.61
CA VAL A 157 -9.79 -10.49 6.38
C VAL A 157 -9.28 -9.08 6.15
N LEU A 158 -9.36 -8.59 4.92
CA LEU A 158 -9.19 -7.17 4.64
C LEU A 158 -10.56 -6.49 4.61
N THR A 159 -10.67 -5.34 5.27
CA THR A 159 -11.89 -4.52 5.25
C THR A 159 -11.62 -3.17 4.61
N PHE A 160 -12.57 -2.73 3.78
CA PHE A 160 -12.54 -1.45 3.08
C PHE A 160 -13.67 -0.53 3.57
N TYR A 161 -13.33 0.70 3.93
CA TYR A 161 -14.25 1.73 4.40
C TYR A 161 -14.30 2.86 3.36
N SER A 162 -15.46 3.06 2.73
CA SER A 162 -15.66 4.19 1.81
C SER A 162 -15.49 5.55 2.49
N THR A 163 -15.92 5.63 3.76
CA THR A 163 -15.71 6.75 4.69
C THR A 163 -15.39 6.18 6.08
N PRO A 164 -14.78 6.95 7.00
CA PRO A 164 -14.41 6.44 8.33
C PRO A 164 -15.58 5.85 9.14
N THR A 165 -16.82 6.27 8.87
CA THR A 165 -18.03 5.81 9.56
C THR A 165 -18.91 4.88 8.72
N SER A 166 -18.54 4.59 7.47
CA SER A 166 -19.32 3.67 6.63
C SER A 166 -19.23 2.24 7.14
N GLU A 167 -20.26 1.46 6.88
CA GLU A 167 -20.14 0.01 6.96
C GLU A 167 -19.04 -0.48 6.01
N PRO A 168 -18.11 -1.34 6.47
CA PRO A 168 -17.05 -1.82 5.61
C PRO A 168 -17.51 -2.92 4.66
N LEU A 169 -16.86 -2.96 3.50
CA LEU A 169 -16.82 -4.13 2.64
C LEU A 169 -15.75 -5.11 3.13
N VAL A 170 -16.04 -6.41 3.06
CA VAL A 170 -15.13 -7.49 3.48
C VAL A 170 -14.55 -8.18 2.24
N LEU A 171 -13.22 -8.17 2.15
CA LEU A 171 -12.41 -8.90 1.19
C LEU A 171 -11.82 -10.11 1.93
N ASP A 172 -12.23 -11.30 1.53
CA ASP A 172 -11.97 -12.57 2.23
C ASP A 172 -11.44 -13.61 1.25
N ASN A 173 -10.78 -14.65 1.75
CA ASN A 173 -10.37 -15.83 0.99
C ASN A 173 -11.29 -17.04 1.20
N LEU A 174 -12.21 -16.99 2.17
CA LEU A 174 -13.22 -18.05 2.36
C LEU A 174 -14.34 -17.99 1.32
N ILE A 175 -14.69 -16.77 0.87
CA ILE A 175 -15.65 -16.52 -0.22
C ILE A 175 -15.09 -15.43 -1.14
N GLY A 176 -15.24 -15.59 -2.46
CA GLY A 176 -14.75 -14.63 -3.43
C GLY A 176 -15.61 -13.36 -3.59
N ASP A 177 -16.85 -13.39 -3.10
CA ASP A 177 -17.75 -12.24 -3.15
C ASP A 177 -17.37 -11.19 -2.10
N ILE A 178 -17.11 -9.97 -2.54
CA ILE A 178 -16.96 -8.82 -1.63
C ILE A 178 -18.35 -8.38 -1.17
N ARG A 179 -18.61 -8.52 0.13
CA ARG A 179 -19.91 -8.22 0.76
C ARG A 179 -19.77 -7.20 1.90
N PRO A 180 -20.82 -6.39 2.18
CA PRO A 180 -20.89 -5.60 3.41
C PRO A 180 -20.78 -6.48 4.66
N ALA A 181 -20.18 -5.96 5.73
CA ALA A 181 -19.97 -6.71 6.98
C ALA A 181 -21.27 -7.27 7.59
N SER A 182 -22.40 -6.56 7.50
CA SER A 182 -23.72 -7.03 7.96
C SER A 182 -24.22 -8.28 7.24
N GLN A 183 -23.73 -8.53 6.03
CA GLN A 183 -24.04 -9.73 5.24
C GLN A 183 -23.08 -10.90 5.52
N ARG A 184 -22.02 -10.67 6.29
CA ARG A 184 -21.05 -11.68 6.75
C ARG A 184 -21.34 -12.12 8.18
N LYS A 185 -22.53 -12.67 8.40
CA LYS A 185 -22.99 -13.18 9.71
C LYS A 185 -22.13 -14.33 10.25
N ASP A 186 -21.32 -14.93 9.38
CA ASP A 186 -20.32 -15.94 9.70
C ASP A 186 -19.04 -15.38 10.32
N LEU A 187 -18.82 -14.05 10.29
CA LEU A 187 -17.64 -13.41 10.85
C LEU A 187 -18.01 -12.52 12.04
N LEU A 188 -17.36 -12.74 13.18
CA LEU A 188 -17.48 -11.89 14.36
C LEU A 188 -16.19 -11.06 14.53
N PRO A 189 -16.20 -9.73 14.32
CA PRO A 189 -15.00 -8.91 14.42
C PRO A 189 -14.49 -8.82 15.87
N VAL A 190 -13.16 -8.89 16.04
CA VAL A 190 -12.50 -8.78 17.35
C VAL A 190 -11.66 -7.50 17.43
N TYR A 191 -10.86 -7.20 16.41
CA TYR A 191 -10.11 -5.96 16.25
C TYR A 191 -9.66 -5.79 14.79
N ALA A 192 -9.26 -4.58 14.42
CA ALA A 192 -8.71 -4.28 13.11
C ALA A 192 -7.47 -3.40 13.25
N PHE A 193 -6.54 -3.44 12.29
CA PHE A 193 -5.36 -2.58 12.28
C PHE A 193 -4.94 -2.24 10.85
N ASN A 194 -4.14 -1.20 10.72
CA ASN A 194 -3.45 -0.84 9.49
C ASN A 194 -2.10 -0.19 9.84
N ALA A 195 -1.44 0.42 8.87
CA ALA A 195 -0.17 1.11 9.09
C ALA A 195 -0.25 2.22 10.16
N GLU A 196 -1.40 2.86 10.34
CA GLU A 196 -1.58 4.00 11.25
C GLU A 196 -2.00 3.61 12.68
N GLY A 197 -2.59 2.44 12.90
CA GLY A 197 -2.97 2.03 14.25
C GLY A 197 -3.93 0.86 14.37
N LEU A 198 -4.35 0.61 15.62
CA LEU A 198 -5.26 -0.46 16.04
C LEU A 198 -6.65 0.09 16.40
N TYR A 199 -7.69 -0.62 15.97
CA TYR A 199 -9.11 -0.29 16.10
C TYR A 199 -9.85 -1.45 16.78
N LEU A 200 -10.74 -1.15 17.73
CA LEU A 200 -11.59 -2.13 18.40
C LEU A 200 -13.06 -1.99 17.96
N PRO A 201 -13.85 -3.08 17.90
CA PRO A 201 -15.27 -3.02 17.58
C PRO A 201 -16.08 -2.26 18.65
N GLY A 202 -17.13 -1.55 18.22
CA GLY A 202 -18.14 -0.94 19.10
C GLY A 202 -18.14 0.60 19.17
N LYS A 203 -19.16 1.17 19.84
CA LYS A 203 -19.44 2.63 19.90
C LYS A 203 -18.31 3.49 20.50
N ASN A 204 -17.35 2.88 21.20
CA ASN A 204 -16.20 3.52 21.83
C ASN A 204 -14.86 3.01 21.28
N GLY A 205 -14.84 2.47 20.06
CA GLY A 205 -13.66 1.92 19.38
C GLY A 205 -12.63 2.98 19.01
N GLY A 206 -12.09 3.70 20.01
CA GLY A 206 -10.99 4.63 19.85
C GLY A 206 -9.69 3.90 19.53
N GLN A 207 -8.82 4.59 18.79
CA GLN A 207 -7.45 4.17 18.51
C GLN A 207 -6.73 3.90 19.84
N ARG A 208 -6.23 2.67 20.04
CA ARG A 208 -5.40 2.32 21.20
C ARG A 208 -4.02 1.85 20.73
N SER A 209 -3.02 2.11 21.57
CA SER A 209 -1.63 1.71 21.35
C SER A 209 -1.50 0.19 21.13
N SER A 210 -0.61 -0.17 20.22
CA SER A 210 -0.50 -1.43 19.50
C SER A 210 -0.23 -2.67 20.36
N ASP A 211 -0.80 -3.82 19.96
CA ASP A 211 -0.31 -5.16 20.32
C ASP A 211 1.11 -5.33 19.74
N SER A 212 2.11 -5.40 20.62
CA SER A 212 3.53 -5.30 20.24
C SER A 212 3.98 -6.41 19.28
N LYS A 213 3.40 -7.61 19.39
CA LYS A 213 3.73 -8.75 18.50
C LYS A 213 3.25 -8.52 17.07
N LYS A 214 2.05 -7.98 16.89
CA LYS A 214 1.47 -7.73 15.56
C LYS A 214 2.18 -6.58 14.86
N LEU A 215 2.53 -5.54 15.62
CA LEU A 215 3.40 -4.49 15.12
C LEU A 215 4.77 -5.04 14.70
N SER A 216 5.33 -5.97 15.48
CA SER A 216 6.59 -6.63 15.11
C SER A 216 6.47 -7.44 13.81
N ARG A 217 5.38 -8.17 13.60
CA ARG A 217 5.17 -8.94 12.35
C ARG A 217 4.92 -8.05 11.14
N TRP A 218 4.09 -7.03 11.32
CA TRP A 218 3.89 -5.99 10.31
C TRP A 218 5.22 -5.35 9.89
N GLN A 219 6.05 -4.94 10.85
CA GLN A 219 7.37 -4.40 10.59
C GLN A 219 8.29 -5.39 9.88
N ASP A 220 8.21 -6.68 10.21
CA ASP A 220 8.96 -7.72 9.49
C ASP A 220 8.53 -7.85 8.03
N VAL A 221 7.21 -7.85 7.75
CA VAL A 221 6.69 -7.84 6.37
C VAL A 221 7.21 -6.63 5.60
N LEU A 222 7.14 -5.44 6.18
CA LEU A 222 7.66 -4.22 5.55
C LEU A 222 9.17 -4.32 5.26
N LYS A 223 9.95 -4.82 6.22
CA LYS A 223 11.39 -5.03 6.05
C LYS A 223 11.71 -6.03 4.94
N LYS A 224 10.95 -7.13 4.86
CA LYS A 224 11.09 -8.13 3.79
C LYS A 224 10.74 -7.52 2.43
N MET A 225 9.63 -6.79 2.32
CA MET A 225 9.25 -6.10 1.08
C MET A 225 10.30 -5.08 0.63
N GLN A 226 10.87 -4.30 1.56
CA GLN A 226 11.98 -3.41 1.21
C GLN A 226 13.20 -4.17 0.69
N ALA A 227 13.54 -5.32 1.30
CA ALA A 227 14.61 -6.20 0.85
C ALA A 227 14.32 -6.90 -0.49
N GLU A 228 13.05 -7.04 -0.86
CA GLU A 228 12.58 -7.53 -2.16
C GLU A 228 12.61 -6.45 -3.26
N GLY A 229 12.88 -5.19 -2.89
CA GLY A 229 13.00 -4.06 -3.82
C GLY A 229 11.73 -3.20 -3.93
N PHE A 230 10.76 -3.36 -3.03
CA PHE A 230 9.56 -2.52 -3.02
C PHE A 230 9.79 -1.19 -2.30
N ASP A 231 9.30 -0.11 -2.91
CA ASP A 231 9.07 1.16 -2.23
C ASP A 231 7.70 1.11 -1.55
N ILE A 232 7.71 0.93 -0.23
CA ILE A 232 6.51 0.71 0.61
C ILE A 232 5.99 1.99 1.27
N GLY A 233 6.73 3.11 1.21
CA GLY A 233 6.36 4.34 1.92
C GLY A 233 6.01 4.09 3.39
N ASP A 234 4.88 4.67 3.84
CA ASP A 234 4.37 4.50 5.22
C ASP A 234 3.61 3.18 5.44
N GLY A 235 3.49 2.31 4.43
CA GLY A 235 2.65 1.10 4.46
C GLY A 235 1.51 1.13 3.44
#